data_AF-A0A2M9WNE0-F1
#
_entry.id   AF-A0A2M9WNE0-F1
#
_cell.length_a   1.000
_cell.length_b   1.000
_cell.length_c   1.000
_cell.angle_alpha   90.00
_cell.angle_beta   90.00
_cell.angle_gamma   90.00
#
_symmetry.space_group_name_H-M   'P 1'
#
loop_
_entity.id
_entity.type
_entity.pdbx_description
1 polymer ?
#
loop_
_entity_poly.entity_id
_entity_poly.type
_entity_poly.pdbx_seq_one_letter_code
_entity_poly.pdbx_strand_id
1 'polypeptide(L)'
;MLGVGGDLFFHDHYFMWPPGSDAYSNFIGGWGLCTGVGLIVVGLKKQIPIKLNLFLLVFTSTFWGFEIFMELMHSIIFYDPGRMLALFFEGLGYLLLTFLMIRESPTTKRKDIDRRE
;
A
#
# COMPACT_ATOMS: atom_id res chain seq x y z
N MET A 1 5.43 -0.64 3.93
CA MET A 1 5.44 -1.69 2.89
C MET A 1 6.32 -2.87 3.27
N LEU A 2 7.64 -2.74 3.40
CA LEU A 2 8.49 -3.91 3.75
C LEU A 2 8.16 -4.53 5.11
N GLY A 3 7.90 -3.70 6.12
CA GLY A 3 7.48 -4.17 7.45
C GLY A 3 6.17 -4.95 7.39
N VAL A 4 5.09 -4.29 6.92
CA VAL A 4 3.75 -4.90 6.77
C VAL A 4 3.78 -6.13 5.85
N GLY A 5 4.42 -6.04 4.68
CA GLY A 5 4.51 -7.15 3.73
C GLY A 5 5.33 -8.32 4.28
N GLY A 6 6.38 -8.06 5.07
CA GLY A 6 7.12 -9.10 5.77
C GLY A 6 6.29 -9.75 6.86
N ASP A 7 5.53 -8.96 7.62
CA ASP A 7 4.65 -9.49 8.67
C ASP A 7 3.59 -10.44 8.09
N LEU A 8 2.96 -10.04 6.98
CA LEU A 8 1.97 -10.85 6.25
C LEU A 8 2.55 -12.11 5.59
N PHE A 9 3.84 -12.09 5.24
CA PHE A 9 4.52 -13.20 4.56
C PHE A 9 5.13 -14.21 5.54
N PHE A 10 5.55 -13.77 6.72
CA PHE A 10 6.26 -14.61 7.69
C PHE A 10 5.44 -14.97 8.93
N HIS A 11 4.36 -14.25 9.22
CA HIS A 11 3.48 -14.56 10.34
C HIS A 11 2.11 -15.03 9.85
N ASP A 12 1.87 -16.34 9.95
CA ASP A 12 0.55 -16.98 9.75
C ASP A 12 -0.50 -16.56 10.79
N HIS A 13 -0.13 -15.69 11.74
CA HIS A 13 -0.99 -15.16 12.79
C HIS A 13 -1.60 -13.81 12.44
N TYR A 14 -1.23 -13.20 11.30
CA TYR A 14 -1.99 -12.07 10.81
C TYR A 14 -3.35 -12.61 10.38
N PHE A 15 -4.38 -12.30 11.17
CA PHE A 15 -5.75 -12.61 10.82
C PHE A 15 -6.01 -11.89 9.50
N MET A 16 -5.91 -12.59 8.38
CA MET A 16 -6.36 -12.13 7.08
C MET A 16 -7.75 -12.73 6.86
N TRP A 17 -8.67 -11.88 6.43
CA TRP A 17 -9.99 -12.29 5.98
C TRP A 17 -9.93 -12.65 4.48
N PRO A 18 -10.54 -13.77 4.04
CA PRO A 18 -11.24 -14.75 4.84
C PRO A 18 -10.29 -15.67 5.63
N PRO A 19 -10.70 -16.12 6.84
CA PRO A 19 -9.90 -16.99 7.68
C PRO A 19 -9.58 -18.32 6.99
N GLY A 20 -8.37 -18.84 7.21
CA GLY A 20 -7.93 -20.15 6.69
C GLY A 20 -7.33 -20.14 5.28
N SER A 21 -6.88 -18.98 4.79
CA SER A 21 -6.28 -18.83 3.46
C SER A 21 -4.82 -18.37 3.54
N ASP A 22 -3.93 -19.25 4.00
CA ASP A 22 -2.49 -18.96 4.15
C ASP A 22 -1.84 -18.60 2.79
N ALA A 23 -2.32 -19.19 1.70
CA ALA A 23 -1.89 -18.85 0.35
C ALA A 23 -2.20 -17.39 -0.02
N TYR A 24 -3.31 -16.84 0.51
CA TYR A 24 -3.70 -15.46 0.27
C TYR A 24 -2.84 -14.48 1.08
N SER A 25 -2.57 -14.77 2.35
CA SER A 25 -1.66 -13.94 3.17
C SER A 25 -0.27 -13.86 2.56
N ASN A 26 0.29 -14.99 2.13
CA ASN A 26 1.58 -15.05 1.44
C ASN A 26 1.60 -14.27 0.13
N PHE A 27 0.50 -14.30 -0.64
CA PHE A 27 0.39 -13.51 -1.86
C PHE A 27 0.39 -12.01 -1.59
N ILE A 28 -0.40 -11.55 -0.61
CA ILE A 28 -0.46 -10.12 -0.25
C ILE A 28 0.86 -9.65 0.38
N GLY A 29 1.45 -10.45 1.29
CA GLY A 29 2.76 -10.17 1.86
C GLY A 29 3.85 -10.07 0.79
N GLY A 30 3.88 -11.02 -0.15
CA GLY A 30 4.78 -11.01 -1.30
C GLY A 30 4.59 -9.77 -2.20
N TRP A 31 3.35 -9.37 -2.43
CA TRP A 31 3.04 -8.12 -3.14
C TRP A 31 3.58 -6.89 -2.41
N GLY A 32 3.38 -6.80 -1.09
CA GLY A 32 3.91 -5.71 -0.26
C GLY A 32 5.45 -5.65 -0.26
N LEU A 33 6.12 -6.81 -0.20
CA LEU A 33 7.57 -6.92 -0.28
C LEU A 33 8.09 -6.50 -1.64
N CYS A 34 7.54 -7.04 -2.73
CA CYS A 34 7.98 -6.73 -4.10
C CYS A 34 7.79 -5.24 -4.41
N THR A 35 6.65 -4.67 -4.02
CA THR A 35 6.36 -3.24 -4.23
C THR A 35 7.28 -2.36 -3.38
N GLY A 36 7.52 -2.74 -2.12
CA GLY A 36 8.45 -2.05 -1.22
C GLY A 36 9.89 -2.03 -1.74
N VAL A 37 10.41 -3.18 -2.20
CA VAL A 37 11.73 -3.26 -2.83
C VAL A 37 11.77 -2.42 -4.11
N GLY A 38 10.71 -2.50 -4.94
CA GLY A 38 10.59 -1.70 -6.15
C GLY A 38 10.69 -0.20 -5.89
N LEU A 39 10.00 0.31 -4.85
CA LEU A 39 10.07 1.70 -4.44
C LEU A 39 11.47 2.12 -3.97
N ILE A 40 12.19 1.28 -3.22
CA ILE A 40 13.55 1.59 -2.77
C ILE A 40 14.50 1.63 -3.97
N VAL A 41 14.45 0.63 -4.84
CA VAL A 41 15.30 0.57 -6.05
C VAL A 41 15.05 1.79 -6.93
N VAL A 42 13.79 2.19 -7.07
CA VAL A 42 13.42 3.43 -7.74
C VAL A 42 13.99 4.62 -6.98
N GLY A 43 13.73 4.78 -5.69
CA GLY A 43 14.27 5.90 -4.90
C GLY A 43 15.79 6.09 -4.95
N LEU A 44 16.56 5.02 -5.15
CA LEU A 44 18.02 5.07 -5.27
C LEU A 44 18.53 5.43 -6.68
N LYS A 45 17.68 5.38 -7.71
CA LYS A 45 18.07 5.68 -9.10
C LYS A 45 17.89 7.17 -9.42
N LYS A 46 18.95 7.80 -9.96
CA LYS A 46 18.93 9.21 -10.39
C LYS A 46 18.01 9.51 -11.57
N GLN A 47 17.77 8.53 -12.44
CA GLN A 47 16.91 8.66 -13.62
C GLN A 47 15.99 7.46 -13.72
N ILE A 48 14.69 7.72 -13.72
CA ILE A 48 13.66 6.69 -13.72
C ILE A 48 12.58 7.11 -14.68
N PRO A 49 12.08 6.20 -15.53
CA PRO A 49 10.92 6.51 -16.34
C PRO A 49 9.74 6.89 -15.44
N ILE A 50 9.16 8.07 -15.70
CA ILE A 50 8.03 8.62 -14.94
C ILE A 50 6.87 7.62 -14.87
N LYS A 51 6.65 6.83 -15.94
CA LYS A 51 5.62 5.78 -16.00
C LYS A 51 5.83 4.68 -14.94
N LEU A 52 7.08 4.28 -14.67
CA LEU A 52 7.41 3.27 -13.67
C LEU A 52 7.17 3.79 -12.26
N ASN A 53 7.53 5.05 -12.00
CA ASN A 53 7.26 5.69 -10.71
C ASN A 53 5.74 5.76 -10.43
N LEU A 54 4.96 6.22 -11.41
CA LEU A 54 3.50 6.27 -11.27
C LEU A 54 2.91 4.87 -11.07
N PHE A 55 3.38 3.87 -11.83
CA PHE A 55 2.93 2.48 -11.68
C PHE A 55 3.18 1.95 -10.26
N LEU A 56 4.38 2.14 -9.71
CA LEU A 56 4.70 1.70 -8.35
C LEU A 56 3.88 2.44 -7.29
N LEU A 57 3.67 3.75 -7.46
CA LEU A 57 2.82 4.53 -6.54
C LEU A 57 1.36 4.07 -6.60
N VAL A 58 0.83 3.75 -7.78
CA VAL A 58 -0.51 3.17 -7.93
C VAL A 58 -0.59 1.82 -7.23
N PHE A 59 0.35 0.91 -7.48
CA PHE A 59 0.42 -0.39 -6.78
C PHE A 59 0.50 -0.22 -5.26
N THR A 60 1.26 0.78 -4.80
CA THR A 60 1.38 1.14 -3.40
C THR A 60 0.05 1.59 -2.82
N SER A 61 -0.68 2.44 -3.54
CA SER A 61 -2.00 2.90 -3.12
C SER A 61 -3.03 1.77 -3.08
N THR A 62 -2.99 0.84 -4.03
CA THR A 62 -3.90 -0.31 -4.03
C THR A 62 -3.60 -1.24 -2.86
N PHE A 63 -2.33 -1.48 -2.54
CA PHE A 63 -1.94 -2.26 -1.38
C PHE A 63 -2.42 -1.61 -0.08
N TRP A 64 -2.15 -0.32 0.12
CA TRP A 64 -2.60 0.38 1.33
C TRP A 64 -4.12 0.44 1.43
N GLY A 65 -4.82 0.66 0.31
CA GLY A 65 -6.29 0.63 0.24
C GLY A 65 -6.86 -0.74 0.63
N PHE A 66 -6.19 -1.82 0.21
CA PHE A 66 -6.54 -3.16 0.63
C PHE A 66 -6.30 -3.37 2.13
N GLU A 67 -5.10 -3.07 2.64
CA GLU A 67 -4.75 -3.22 4.06
C GLU A 67 -5.70 -2.46 4.99
N ILE A 68 -6.00 -1.18 4.71
CA ILE A 68 -6.92 -0.42 5.56
C ILE A 68 -8.33 -1.00 5.55
N PHE A 69 -8.78 -1.51 4.40
CA PHE A 69 -10.09 -2.16 4.32
C PHE A 69 -10.10 -3.41 5.18
N MET A 70 -9.03 -4.20 5.13
CA MET A 70 -8.88 -5.39 5.95
C MET A 70 -8.85 -5.06 7.44
N GLU A 71 -8.05 -4.10 7.87
CA GLU A 71 -7.99 -3.65 9.27
C GLU A 71 -9.34 -3.14 9.78
N LEU A 72 -10.06 -2.38 8.95
CA LEU A 72 -11.41 -1.92 9.26
C LEU A 72 -12.36 -3.11 9.42
N MET A 73 -12.35 -4.06 8.49
CA MET A 73 -13.20 -5.25 8.59
C MET A 73 -12.87 -6.09 9.82
N HIS A 74 -11.59 -6.22 10.19
CA HIS A 74 -11.17 -6.89 11.41
C HIS A 74 -11.70 -6.18 12.67
N SER A 75 -11.61 -4.84 12.71
CA SER A 75 -12.13 -4.05 13.83
C SER A 75 -13.64 -4.22 14.02
N ILE A 76 -14.40 -4.39 12.92
CA ILE A 76 -15.86 -4.56 12.94
C ILE A 76 -16.24 -6.00 13.33
N ILE A 77 -15.55 -7.01 12.82
CA ILE A 77 -15.94 -8.42 12.99
C ILE A 77 -15.44 -9.01 14.31
N PHE A 78 -14.19 -8.75 14.69
CA PHE A 78 -13.52 -9.46 15.79
C PHE A 78 -13.54 -8.69 17.12
N TYR A 79 -14.17 -7.51 17.17
CA TYR A 79 -14.31 -6.70 18.40
C TYR A 79 -12.98 -6.45 19.15
N ASP A 80 -11.87 -6.25 18.43
CA ASP A 80 -10.62 -5.69 18.96
C ASP A 80 -10.41 -4.24 18.43
N PRO A 81 -11.28 -3.29 18.84
CA PRO A 81 -11.38 -1.98 18.20
C PRO A 81 -10.20 -1.07 18.53
N GLY A 82 -9.41 -1.35 19.56
CA GLY A 82 -8.31 -0.47 19.95
C GLY A 82 -7.15 -0.55 18.98
N ARG A 83 -6.63 -1.77 18.77
CA ARG A 83 -5.43 -2.01 17.97
C ARG A 83 -5.71 -1.93 16.46
N MET A 84 -6.76 -2.60 15.99
CA MET A 84 -7.06 -2.65 14.56
C MET A 84 -7.53 -1.31 14.00
N LEU A 85 -8.27 -0.51 14.80
CA LEU A 85 -8.66 0.84 14.39
C LEU A 85 -7.46 1.79 14.34
N ALA A 86 -6.48 1.63 15.24
CA ALA A 86 -5.24 2.42 15.18
C ALA A 86 -4.45 2.09 13.90
N LEU A 87 -4.32 0.80 13.56
CA LEU A 87 -3.68 0.35 12.32
C LEU A 87 -4.42 0.84 11.07
N PHE A 88 -5.75 0.87 11.10
CA PHE A 88 -6.56 1.48 10.05
C PHE A 88 -6.18 2.97 9.82
N PHE A 89 -6.14 3.77 10.89
CA PHE A 89 -5.77 5.19 10.76
C PHE A 89 -4.32 5.40 10.32
N GLU A 90 -3.40 4.56 10.78
CA GLU A 90 -2.01 4.58 10.33
C GLU A 90 -1.91 4.28 8.83
N GLY A 91 -2.55 3.19 8.38
CA GLY A 91 -2.63 2.83 6.96
C GLY A 91 -3.29 3.91 6.11
N LEU A 92 -4.31 4.58 6.62
CA LEU A 92 -4.98 5.70 5.95
C LEU A 92 -4.04 6.89 5.78
N GLY A 93 -3.20 7.17 6.78
CA GLY A 93 -2.11 8.15 6.69
C GLY A 93 -1.13 7.83 5.55
N TYR A 94 -0.69 6.58 5.43
CA TYR A 94 0.20 6.16 4.34
C TYR A 94 -0.49 6.20 2.96
N LEU A 95 -1.78 5.87 2.89
CA LEU A 95 -2.55 5.98 1.66
C LEU A 95 -2.65 7.44 1.20
N LEU A 96 -2.98 8.36 2.11
CA LEU A 96 -3.04 9.79 1.83
C LEU A 96 -1.68 10.33 1.38
N LEU A 97 -0.60 9.94 2.06
CA LEU A 97 0.76 10.29 1.66
C LEU A 97 1.06 9.80 0.24
N THR A 98 0.67 8.57 -0.10
CA THR A 98 0.85 8.00 -1.44
C THR A 98 0.09 8.81 -2.49
N PHE A 99 -1.15 9.23 -2.21
CA PHE A 99 -1.91 10.11 -3.11
C PHE A 99 -1.28 11.49 -3.26
N LEU A 100 -0.74 12.06 -2.19
CA LEU A 100 0.02 13.32 -2.28
C LEU A 100 1.25 13.17 -3.19
N MET A 101 1.99 12.08 -3.07
CA MET A 101 3.13 11.80 -3.95
C MET A 101 2.70 11.63 -5.42
N ILE A 102 1.56 10.98 -5.68
CA ILE A 102 1.01 10.84 -7.03
C ILE A 102 0.58 12.20 -7.61
N ARG A 103 -0.05 13.05 -6.79
CA ARG A 103 -0.46 14.40 -7.19
C ARG A 103 0.74 15.28 -7.54
N GLU A 104 1.78 15.20 -6.73
CA GLU A 104 3.02 15.97 -6.94
C GLU A 104 3.89 15.40 -8.06
N SER A 105 3.61 14.18 -8.54
CA SER A 105 4.33 13.56 -9.64
C SER A 105 4.24 14.42 -10.93
N PRO A 106 5.35 14.60 -11.67
CA PRO A 106 5.38 15.39 -12.90
C PRO A 106 4.35 14.97 -13.96
N THR A 107 3.93 13.69 -13.96
CA THR A 107 2.93 13.16 -14.89
C THR A 107 1.55 13.79 -14.71
N THR A 108 1.13 14.00 -13.45
CA THR A 108 -0.18 14.56 -13.12
C THR A 108 -0.18 16.08 -13.38
N LYS A 109 0.87 16.77 -12.93
CA LYS A 109 1.03 18.22 -13.17
C LYS A 109 1.05 18.58 -14.66
N ARG A 110 1.75 17.80 -15.50
CA ARG A 110 1.81 18.07 -16.94
C ARG A 110 0.45 17.89 -17.62
N LYS A 111 -0.32 16.88 -17.19
CA LYS A 111 -1.67 16.61 -17.72
C LYS A 111 -2.72 17.64 -17.27
N ASP A 112 -2.54 18.22 -16.09
CA ASP A 112 -3.36 19.33 -15.61
C ASP A 112 -3.05 20.66 -16.30
N ILE A 113 -1.78 20.87 -16.70
CA ILE A 113 -1.37 22.03 -17.52
C ILE A 113 -1.97 21.91 -18.92
N ASP A 114 -1.81 20.76 -19.59
CA ASP A 114 -2.36 20.50 -20.93
C ASP A 114 -3.91 20.53 -20.99
N ARG A 115 -4.60 20.43 -19.84
CA ARG A 115 -6.08 20.53 -19.75
C ARG A 115 -6.59 21.95 -19.52
N ARG A 116 -5.70 22.90 -19.21
CA ARG A 116 -6.04 24.31 -18.93
C ARG A 116 -5.76 25.24 -20.10
N GLU A 117 -5.13 24.73 -21.16
CA GLU A 117 -4.99 25.37 -22.48
C GLU A 117 -6.13 24.93 -23.41
#